data_AF-A0A7S0E4C9-F1
#
_entry.id   AF-A0A7S0E4C9-F1
#
_cell.length_a   1.000
_cell.length_b   1.000
_cell.length_c   1.000
_cell.angle_alpha   90.00
_cell.angle_beta   90.00
_cell.angle_gamma   90.00
#
_symmetry.space_group_name_H-M   'P 1'
#
loop_
_entity.id
_entity.type
_entity.pdbx_description
1 polymer ?
#
loop_
_entity_poly.entity_id
_entity_poly.type
_entity_poly.pdbx_seq_one_letter_code
_entity_poly.pdbx_strand_id
1 'polypeptide(L)'
;NYAVADKLALIARLGIGLSIIFSYPLNFVGLREGVLALIGKQKQAARRSWHAVSTVLLLAVMNGLALVVKDLGALAAFSGAIAGSAIIYIFPAAMFLKSAAVQRAKGTGAAPGAPRYKKSEILANWLMAGLGVLLAVVGGVVSAKGL
;
A
#
# COMPACT_ATOMS: atom_id res chain seq x y z
N ASN A 1 3.24 14.16 -24.62
CA ASN A 1 2.44 15.30 -25.11
C ASN A 1 2.10 15.02 -26.57
N TYR A 2 0.93 14.43 -26.85
CA TYR A 2 0.53 14.01 -28.20
C TYR A 2 -0.67 14.84 -28.68
N ALA A 3 -0.68 15.17 -29.97
CA ALA A 3 -1.76 15.92 -30.60
C ALA A 3 -3.10 15.16 -30.45
N VAL A 4 -4.18 15.90 -30.17
CA VAL A 4 -5.53 15.33 -29.96
C VAL A 4 -6.03 14.56 -31.20
N ALA A 5 -5.54 14.91 -32.38
CA ALA A 5 -5.89 14.30 -33.66
C ALA A 5 -5.10 13.01 -34.00
N ASP A 6 -4.17 12.57 -33.15
CA ASP A 6 -3.42 11.34 -33.40
C ASP A 6 -4.33 10.11 -33.19
N LYS A 7 -4.66 9.44 -34.30
CA LYS A 7 -5.53 8.26 -34.32
C LYS A 7 -4.96 7.08 -33.53
N LEU A 8 -3.63 6.91 -33.50
CA LEU A 8 -2.99 5.84 -32.72
C LEU A 8 -3.08 6.14 -31.22
N ALA A 9 -2.84 7.39 -30.83
CA ALA A 9 -2.98 7.82 -29.44
C ALA A 9 -4.43 7.70 -28.94
N LEU A 10 -5.41 7.96 -29.80
CA LEU A 10 -6.83 7.79 -29.48
C LEU A 10 -7.17 6.31 -29.23
N ILE A 11 -6.70 5.39 -30.09
CA ILE A 11 -6.89 3.94 -29.90
C ILE A 11 -6.24 3.48 -28.58
N ALA A 12 -5.03 3.93 -28.29
CA ALA A 12 -4.35 3.60 -27.03
C ALA A 12 -5.13 4.12 -25.80
N ARG A 13 -5.64 5.36 -25.86
CA ARG A 13 -6.48 5.93 -24.79
C ARG A 13 -7.78 5.15 -24.60
N LEU A 14 -8.42 4.70 -25.68
CA LEU A 14 -9.63 3.86 -25.60
C LEU A 14 -9.31 2.50 -24.97
N GLY A 15 -8.19 1.87 -25.36
CA GLY A 15 -7.75 0.60 -24.76
C GLY A 15 -7.48 0.72 -23.27
N ILE A 16 -6.74 1.76 -22.85
CA ILE A 16 -6.49 2.05 -21.43
C ILE A 16 -7.80 2.37 -20.70
N GLY A 17 -8.67 3.17 -21.29
CA GLY A 17 -9.97 3.51 -20.71
C GLY A 17 -10.85 2.28 -20.48
N LEU A 18 -10.93 1.38 -21.45
CA LEU A 18 -11.67 0.13 -21.33
C LEU A 18 -11.09 -0.76 -20.23
N SER A 19 -9.76 -0.89 -20.19
CA SER A 19 -9.06 -1.63 -19.13
C SER A 19 -9.39 -1.07 -17.74
N ILE A 20 -9.36 0.25 -17.56
CA ILE A 20 -9.67 0.89 -16.28
C ILE A 20 -11.13 0.64 -15.87
N ILE A 21 -12.08 0.71 -16.81
CA ILE A 21 -13.51 0.46 -16.51
C ILE A 21 -13.73 -0.95 -15.95
N PHE A 22 -13.04 -1.96 -16.50
CA PHE A 22 -13.15 -3.33 -16.00
C PHE A 22 -12.33 -3.58 -14.72
N SER A 23 -11.18 -2.94 -14.57
CA SER A 23 -10.33 -3.09 -13.38
C SER A 23 -10.82 -2.31 -12.17
N TYR A 24 -11.55 -1.20 -12.37
CA TYR A 24 -11.98 -0.33 -11.28
C TYR A 24 -12.92 -1.03 -10.28
N PRO A 25 -13.98 -1.76 -10.69
CA PRO A 25 -14.85 -2.47 -9.76
C PRO A 25 -14.10 -3.51 -8.91
N LEU A 26 -13.15 -4.23 -9.52
CA LEU A 26 -12.35 -5.25 -8.84
C LEU A 26 -11.48 -4.63 -7.73
N ASN A 27 -10.76 -3.56 -8.05
CA ASN A 27 -9.94 -2.84 -7.07
C ASN A 27 -10.78 -2.16 -5.99
N PHE A 28 -11.94 -1.64 -6.36
CA PHE A 28 -12.85 -0.94 -5.44
C PHE A 28 -13.42 -1.87 -4.36
N VAL A 29 -13.77 -3.11 -4.72
CA VAL A 29 -14.23 -4.12 -3.75
C VAL A 29 -13.13 -4.43 -2.73
N GLY A 30 -11.89 -4.62 -3.18
CA GLY A 30 -10.74 -4.86 -2.31
C GLY A 30 -10.47 -3.69 -1.36
N LEU A 31 -10.53 -2.45 -1.86
CA LEU A 31 -10.36 -1.25 -1.04
C LEU A 31 -11.44 -1.14 0.04
N ARG A 32 -12.71 -1.34 -0.33
CA ARG A 32 -13.85 -1.29 0.60
C ARG A 32 -13.68 -2.32 1.72
N GLU A 33 -13.34 -3.55 1.37
CA GLU A 33 -13.15 -4.63 2.35
C GLU A 33 -11.95 -4.39 3.24
N GLY A 34 -10.84 -3.90 2.69
CA GLY A 34 -9.67 -3.48 3.46
C GLY A 34 -9.99 -2.40 4.48
N VAL A 35 -10.71 -1.34 4.07
CA VAL A 35 -11.15 -0.25 4.97
C VAL A 35 -12.09 -0.77 6.06
N LEU A 36 -13.03 -1.67 5.72
CA LEU A 36 -13.93 -2.26 6.72
C LEU A 36 -13.20 -3.18 7.71
N ALA A 37 -12.17 -3.90 7.26
CA ALA A 37 -11.31 -4.71 8.11
C ALA A 37 -10.50 -3.83 9.08
N LEU A 38 -9.95 -2.71 8.59
CA LEU A 38 -9.23 -1.72 9.41
C LEU A 38 -10.11 -1.13 10.53
N ILE A 39 -11.39 -0.89 10.25
CA ILE A 39 -12.35 -0.32 11.22
C ILE A 39 -12.96 -1.42 12.12
N GLY A 40 -12.62 -2.69 11.90
CA GLY A 40 -13.14 -3.82 12.70
C GLY A 40 -14.61 -4.15 12.45
N LYS A 41 -15.23 -3.57 11.41
CA LYS A 41 -16.66 -3.71 11.08
C LYS A 41 -16.92 -4.66 9.92
N GLN A 42 -16.04 -5.64 9.71
CA GLN A 42 -16.11 -6.61 8.62
C GLN A 42 -17.43 -7.40 8.60
N LYS A 43 -18.01 -7.72 9.77
CA LYS A 43 -19.29 -8.44 9.86
C LYS A 43 -20.52 -7.57 9.58
N GLN A 44 -20.42 -6.26 9.80
CA GLN A 44 -21.50 -5.30 9.51
C GLN A 44 -21.54 -4.89 8.04
N ALA A 45 -20.50 -5.25 7.26
CA ALA A 45 -20.47 -5.11 5.81
C ALA A 45 -21.75 -5.67 5.20
N ALA A 46 -22.13 -6.91 5.54
CA ALA A 46 -23.21 -7.70 4.95
C ALA A 46 -24.60 -7.03 4.97
N ARG A 47 -24.81 -5.98 5.79
CA ARG A 47 -26.06 -5.22 5.76
C ARG A 47 -26.11 -4.35 4.49
N ARG A 48 -27.15 -4.55 3.67
CA ARG A 48 -27.37 -3.84 2.39
C ARG A 48 -27.20 -2.32 2.49
N SER A 49 -27.67 -1.71 3.58
CA SER A 49 -27.52 -0.28 3.84
C SER A 49 -26.07 0.13 4.15
N TRP A 50 -25.32 -0.68 4.91
CA TRP A 50 -23.93 -0.41 5.25
C TRP A 50 -23.00 -0.59 4.05
N HIS A 51 -23.31 -1.55 3.18
CA HIS A 51 -22.64 -1.71 1.89
C HIS A 51 -22.82 -0.50 0.97
N ALA A 52 -24.05 0.02 0.85
CA ALA A 52 -24.33 1.18 0.00
C ALA A 52 -23.64 2.44 0.53
N VAL A 53 -23.76 2.70 1.84
CA VAL A 53 -23.15 3.89 2.48
C VAL A 53 -21.62 3.85 2.39
N SER A 54 -20.98 2.71 2.68
CA SER A 54 -19.52 2.59 2.57
C SER A 54 -19.02 2.78 1.14
N THR A 55 -19.77 2.26 0.16
CA THR A 55 -19.45 2.42 -1.26
C THR A 55 -19.58 3.87 -1.71
N VAL A 56 -20.70 4.54 -1.38
CA VAL A 56 -20.93 5.94 -1.74
C VAL A 56 -19.91 6.86 -1.08
N LEU A 57 -19.60 6.63 0.20
CA LEU A 57 -18.59 7.41 0.92
C LEU A 57 -17.21 7.25 0.29
N LEU A 58 -16.80 6.00 0.01
CA LEU A 58 -15.50 5.73 -0.58
C LEU A 58 -15.40 6.30 -2.00
N LEU A 59 -16.46 6.22 -2.80
CA LEU A 59 -16.54 6.86 -4.12
C LEU A 59 -16.45 8.39 -4.01
N ALA A 60 -17.13 9.01 -3.06
CA ALA A 60 -17.07 10.46 -2.84
C ALA A 60 -15.66 10.92 -2.46
N VAL A 61 -14.96 10.16 -1.61
CA VAL A 61 -13.57 10.44 -1.24
C VAL A 61 -12.64 10.29 -2.45
N MET A 62 -12.76 9.20 -3.23
CA MET A 62 -11.95 9.00 -4.44
C MET A 62 -12.21 10.10 -5.49
N ASN A 63 -13.47 10.49 -5.68
CA ASN A 63 -13.82 11.58 -6.58
C ASN A 63 -13.29 12.93 -6.09
N GLY A 64 -13.35 13.19 -4.79
CA GLY A 64 -12.73 14.38 -4.20
C GLY A 64 -11.22 14.42 -4.42
N LEU A 65 -10.55 13.28 -4.24
CA LEU A 65 -9.11 13.17 -4.49
C LEU A 65 -8.77 13.43 -5.97
N ALA A 66 -9.60 12.94 -6.90
CA ALA A 66 -9.44 13.18 -8.33
C ALA A 66 -9.56 14.67 -8.73
N LEU A 67 -10.24 15.49 -7.92
CA LEU A 67 -10.32 16.93 -8.16
C LEU A 67 -9.06 17.67 -7.73
N VAL A 68 -8.42 17.22 -6.65
CA VAL A 68 -7.23 17.84 -6.07
C VAL A 68 -5.96 17.38 -6.79
N VAL A 69 -5.86 16.07 -7.09
CA VAL A 69 -4.65 15.48 -7.67
C VAL A 69 -4.71 15.53 -9.19
N LYS A 70 -3.91 16.42 -9.79
CA LYS A 70 -3.79 16.56 -11.25
C LYS A 70 -2.59 15.81 -11.82
N ASP A 71 -1.56 15.58 -11.02
CA ASP A 71 -0.36 14.85 -11.42
C ASP A 71 -0.42 13.38 -11.00
N LEU A 72 -0.72 12.50 -11.98
CA LEU A 72 -0.73 11.06 -11.76
C LEU A 72 0.68 10.50 -11.50
N GLY A 73 1.72 11.13 -12.03
CA GLY A 73 3.10 10.70 -11.82
C GLY A 73 3.55 10.92 -10.38
N ALA A 74 3.24 12.09 -9.82
CA ALA A 74 3.51 12.39 -8.42
C ALA A 74 2.72 11.46 -7.47
N LEU A 75 1.45 11.17 -7.78
CA LEU A 75 0.64 10.23 -7.01
C LEU A 75 1.19 8.79 -7.07
N ALA A 76 1.61 8.34 -8.26
CA ALA A 76 2.23 7.02 -8.43
C ALA A 76 3.56 6.91 -7.67
N ALA A 77 4.39 7.96 -7.70
CA ALA A 77 5.64 8.02 -6.95
C ALA A 77 5.39 8.01 -5.43
N PHE A 78 4.42 8.78 -4.95
CA PHE A 78 4.06 8.84 -3.53
C PHE A 78 3.57 7.48 -2.99
N SER A 79 2.60 6.88 -3.69
CA SER A 79 2.05 5.57 -3.32
C SER A 79 3.11 4.46 -3.40
N GLY A 80 3.96 4.49 -4.43
CA GLY A 80 5.06 3.55 -4.60
C GLY A 80 6.14 3.69 -3.52
N ALA A 81 6.51 4.91 -3.15
CA ALA A 81 7.49 5.16 -2.08
C ALA A 81 7.00 4.64 -0.73
N ILE A 82 5.73 4.88 -0.37
CA ILE A 82 5.18 4.46 0.92
C ILE A 82 4.91 2.95 0.93
N ALA A 83 4.15 2.43 -0.04
CA ALA A 83 3.77 1.03 -0.08
C ALA A 83 4.98 0.12 -0.34
N GLY A 84 5.86 0.53 -1.25
CA GLY A 84 7.10 -0.18 -1.55
C GLY A 84 8.03 -0.23 -0.35
N SER A 85 8.24 0.89 0.34
CA SER A 85 9.09 0.91 1.54
C SER A 85 8.51 0.07 2.68
N ALA A 86 7.19 0.11 2.87
CA ALA A 86 6.51 -0.70 3.87
C ALA A 86 6.68 -2.20 3.63
N ILE A 87 6.46 -2.65 2.38
CA ILE A 87 6.46 -4.08 2.05
C ILE A 87 7.88 -4.64 1.90
N ILE A 88 8.79 -3.90 1.28
CA ILE A 88 10.13 -4.40 0.95
C ILE A 88 11.06 -4.32 2.16
N TYR A 89 10.97 -3.25 2.97
CA TYR A 89 11.94 -3.00 4.04
C TYR A 89 11.33 -3.16 5.44
N ILE A 90 10.14 -2.61 5.70
CA ILE A 90 9.60 -2.53 7.06
C ILE A 90 8.97 -3.86 7.51
N PHE A 91 8.10 -4.47 6.71
CA PHE A 91 7.40 -5.70 7.11
C PHE A 91 8.32 -6.91 7.34
N PRO A 92 9.29 -7.22 6.46
CA PRO A 92 10.19 -8.35 6.68
C PRO A 92 11.05 -8.14 7.94
N ALA A 93 11.58 -6.94 8.14
CA ALA A 93 12.35 -6.59 9.32
C ALA A 93 11.52 -6.69 10.61
N ALA A 94 10.29 -6.18 10.60
CA ALA A 94 9.38 -6.27 11.73
C ALA A 94 8.98 -7.72 12.06
N MET A 95 8.74 -8.55 11.04
CA MET A 95 8.42 -9.96 11.22
C MET A 95 9.60 -10.72 11.83
N PHE A 96 10.82 -10.49 11.35
CA PHE A 96 12.05 -11.06 11.92
C PHE A 96 12.30 -10.61 13.36
N LEU A 97 12.09 -9.32 13.66
CA LEU A 97 12.24 -8.78 15.02
C LEU A 97 11.23 -9.38 15.99
N LYS A 98 9.97 -9.54 15.56
CA LYS A 98 8.94 -10.20 16.38
C LYS A 98 9.21 -11.69 16.56
N SER A 99 9.62 -12.41 15.52
CA SER A 99 9.96 -13.84 15.66
C SER A 99 11.18 -14.03 16.57
N ALA A 100 12.19 -13.16 16.48
CA ALA A 100 13.33 -13.15 17.38
C ALA A 100 12.93 -12.92 18.85
N ALA A 101 12.04 -11.94 19.08
CA ALA A 101 11.55 -11.59 20.41
C ALA A 101 10.73 -12.72 21.03
N VAL A 102 9.83 -13.35 20.25
CA VAL A 102 9.01 -14.48 20.69
C VAL A 102 9.88 -15.71 21.02
N GLN A 103 10.92 -16.00 20.22
CA GLN A 103 11.83 -17.13 20.50
C GLN A 103 12.74 -16.88 21.70
N ARG A 104 13.17 -15.62 21.94
CA ARG A 104 13.86 -15.25 23.19
C ARG A 104 12.96 -15.41 24.41
N ALA A 105 11.71 -14.95 24.32
CA ALA A 105 10.75 -15.05 25.42
C ALA A 105 10.38 -16.51 25.75
N LYS A 106 10.34 -17.39 24.74
CA LYS A 106 10.03 -18.82 24.93
C LYS A 106 11.24 -19.70 25.28
N GLY A 107 12.45 -19.14 25.37
CA GLY A 107 13.67 -19.90 25.68
C GLY A 107 14.06 -20.98 24.65
N THR A 108 13.38 -21.06 23.50
CA THR A 108 13.53 -22.12 22.50
C THR A 108 14.76 -21.96 21.60
N GLY A 109 15.52 -20.87 21.76
CA GLY A 109 16.77 -20.63 21.01
C GLY A 109 17.94 -21.59 21.33
N ALA A 110 17.76 -22.51 22.28
CA ALA A 110 18.73 -23.53 22.66
C ALA A 110 18.43 -24.94 22.09
N ALA A 111 17.35 -25.12 21.33
CA ALA A 111 17.04 -26.40 20.68
C ALA A 111 17.95 -26.63 19.45
N PRO A 112 18.44 -27.86 19.20
CA PRO A 112 19.26 -28.16 18.03
C PRO A 112 18.42 -27.94 16.76
N GLY A 113 18.76 -26.92 15.96
CA GLY A 113 18.03 -26.52 14.75
C GLY A 113 17.26 -25.20 14.85
N ALA A 114 17.22 -24.55 16.02
CA ALA A 114 16.60 -23.23 16.15
C ALA A 114 17.48 -22.15 15.47
N PRO A 115 16.90 -21.19 14.70
CA PRO A 115 17.65 -20.11 14.09
C PRO A 115 18.31 -19.25 15.18
N ARG A 116 19.64 -19.29 15.25
CA ARG A 116 20.43 -18.61 16.28
C ARG A 116 20.58 -17.14 15.91
N TYR A 117 19.63 -16.32 16.34
CA TYR A 117 19.63 -14.86 16.11
C TYR A 117 20.90 -14.20 16.63
N LYS A 118 21.80 -13.80 15.73
CA LYS A 118 23.00 -13.04 16.09
C LYS A 118 22.61 -11.58 16.35
N LYS A 119 23.27 -10.93 17.32
CA LYS A 119 23.04 -9.51 17.62
C LYS A 119 23.27 -8.61 16.39
N SER A 120 24.19 -9.01 15.49
CA SER A 120 24.45 -8.33 14.22
C SER A 120 23.28 -8.41 13.23
N GLU A 121 22.53 -9.51 13.19
CA GLU A 121 21.37 -9.69 12.30
C GLU A 121 20.17 -8.86 12.79
N ILE A 122 20.03 -8.72 14.11
CA ILE A 122 19.00 -7.86 14.71
C ILE A 122 19.31 -6.38 14.42
N LEU A 123 20.58 -5.98 14.52
CA LEU A 123 21.02 -4.63 14.15
C LEU A 123 20.83 -4.36 12.66
N ALA A 124 21.19 -5.31 11.79
CA ALA A 124 21.00 -5.19 10.34
C ALA A 124 19.52 -5.01 9.97
N ASN A 125 18.59 -5.73 10.61
CA ASN A 125 17.16 -5.57 10.38
C ASN A 125 16.61 -4.24 10.90
N TRP A 126 17.12 -3.74 12.04
CA TRP A 126 16.79 -2.39 12.51
C TRP A 126 17.28 -1.31 11.54
N LEU A 127 18.48 -1.49 10.97
CA LEU A 127 19.02 -0.59 9.94
C LEU A 127 18.20 -0.64 8.66
N MET A 128 17.77 -1.82 8.19
CA MET A 128 16.88 -1.94 7.03
C MET A 128 15.52 -1.29 7.27
N ALA A 129 14.92 -1.50 8.45
CA ALA A 129 13.67 -0.84 8.81
C ALA A 129 13.83 0.69 8.87
N GLY A 130 14.93 1.18 9.46
CA GLY A 130 15.26 2.60 9.52
C GLY A 130 15.49 3.21 8.14
N LEU A 131 16.21 2.52 7.26
CA LEU A 131 16.40 2.92 5.86
C LEU A 131 15.06 2.97 5.13
N GLY A 132 14.19 1.98 5.32
CA GLY A 132 12.85 1.94 4.73
C GLY A 132 11.98 3.12 5.18
N VAL A 133 12.00 3.46 6.47
CA VAL A 133 11.29 4.64 7.00
C VAL A 133 11.87 5.92 6.40
N LEU A 134 13.19 6.05 6.31
CA LEU A 134 13.85 7.23 5.74
C LEU A 134 13.49 7.40 4.26
N LEU A 135 13.54 6.33 3.47
CA LEU A 135 13.16 6.34 2.06
C LEU A 135 11.66 6.64 1.88
N ALA A 136 10.78 6.13 2.75
CA ALA A 136 9.36 6.45 2.72
C ALA A 136 9.10 7.94 3.02
N VAL A 137 9.79 8.50 4.01
CA VAL A 137 9.65 9.92 4.39
C VAL A 137 10.21 10.82 3.29
N VAL A 138 11.41 10.56 2.80
CA VAL A 138 12.04 11.36 1.74
C VAL A 138 11.23 11.25 0.44
N GLY A 139 10.91 10.03 0.01
CA GLY A 139 10.08 9.80 -1.19
C GLY A 139 8.69 10.42 -1.07
N GLY A 140 8.08 10.34 0.11
CA GLY A 140 6.80 10.97 0.41
C GLY A 140 6.85 12.49 0.34
N VAL A 141 7.83 13.12 0.98
CA VAL A 141 8.00 14.59 0.98
C VAL A 141 8.33 15.13 -0.41
N VAL A 142 9.20 14.45 -1.16
CA VAL A 142 9.56 14.85 -2.52
C VAL A 142 8.36 14.73 -3.45
N SER A 143 7.60 13.64 -3.35
CA SER A 143 6.41 13.43 -4.19
C SER A 143 5.28 14.39 -3.83
N ALA A 144 5.07 14.67 -2.54
CA ALA A 144 4.05 15.59 -2.06
C ALA A 144 4.29 17.05 -2.49
N LYS A 145 5.53 17.44 -2.78
CA LYS A 145 5.85 18.75 -3.36
C LYS A 145 5.54 18.85 -4.86
N GLY A 146 5.38 17.72 -5.54
CA GLY A 146 5.01 17.64 -6.95
C GLY A 146 3.54 17.34 -7.21
N LEU A 147 2.75 17.10 -6.16
CA LEU A 147 1.29 16.94 -6.19
C LEU A 147 0.59 18.29 -6.14
#